data_AF-A0A973R305-F1
#
_entry.id   AF-A0A973R305-F1
#
_cell.length_a   1.000
_cell.length_b   1.000
_cell.length_c   1.000
_cell.angle_alpha   90.00
_cell.angle_beta   90.00
_cell.angle_gamma   90.00
#
_symmetry.space_group_name_H-M   'P 1'
#
loop_
_entity.id
_entity.type
_entity.pdbx_description
1 polymer ?
#
loop_
_entity_poly.entity_id
_entity_poly.type
_entity_poly.pdbx_seq_one_letter_code
_entity_poly.pdbx_strand_id
1 'polypeptide(L)'
;AATVVGAEAWRAHPQAAWDVGGAALTAVHLAAASVWAGALVFTLRVCASWRRQEAPKTARRLLAGYARLALWLVAAVVVTGVLSGLLVVPLSKLFTTGYGQVLLVKIALVGLAIAVAAAARNRLRRTGSTMPPRLGRFEAAVLAAVLAITAVLVTLPPPPRSSALTFAPPPDGPVLPLGARAGLIGISVQAWTGQVVLHLGVPESGVGTRFTAGAALTDPAGTTTPVALRGCGSGCFYAPLSWPTGTSVLSLDVAGPGWTGGHASLIVDWPGADGTAALRQVTANLAATKEITVTEHVTSDTTGPSSDKTLVIGGAAFLGAEPYGDGAPQARVMPAGPGRRLLALGYPAQDINVLLTIDDSGRILAETLTDATHLTIRAFDYPDQGA
;
A
#
# COMPACT_ATOMS: atom_id res chain seq x y z
N ALA A 1 -26.68 6.03 -9.76
CA ALA A 1 -25.61 6.94 -10.22
C ALA A 1 -24.99 7.70 -9.05
N ALA A 2 -25.75 8.48 -8.29
CA ALA A 2 -25.24 9.19 -7.10
C ALA A 2 -24.61 8.26 -6.04
N THR A 3 -25.18 7.07 -5.83
CA THR A 3 -24.65 6.04 -4.92
C THR A 3 -23.33 5.42 -5.38
N VAL A 4 -23.16 5.21 -6.69
CA VAL A 4 -21.91 4.69 -7.28
C VAL A 4 -20.83 5.76 -7.26
N VAL A 5 -21.18 7.02 -7.56
CA VAL A 5 -20.26 8.17 -7.46
C VAL A 5 -19.85 8.41 -6.01
N GLY A 6 -20.78 8.29 -5.05
CA GLY A 6 -20.48 8.35 -3.62
C GLY A 6 -19.61 7.18 -3.14
N ALA A 7 -19.88 5.96 -3.61
CA ALA A 7 -19.11 4.76 -3.25
C ALA A 7 -17.69 4.78 -3.84
N GLU A 8 -17.50 5.26 -5.06
CA GLU A 8 -16.17 5.43 -5.67
C GLU A 8 -15.41 6.60 -5.04
N ALA A 9 -16.08 7.71 -4.70
CA ALA A 9 -15.48 8.81 -3.94
C ALA A 9 -15.05 8.36 -2.52
N TRP A 10 -15.83 7.48 -1.89
CA TRP A 10 -15.49 6.87 -0.60
C TRP A 10 -14.37 5.83 -0.73
N ARG A 11 -14.35 5.01 -1.79
CA ARG A 11 -13.26 4.06 -2.08
C ARG A 11 -11.93 4.74 -2.37
N ALA A 12 -11.95 5.90 -3.01
CA ALA A 12 -10.74 6.69 -3.30
C ALA A 12 -10.18 7.42 -2.06
N HIS A 13 -10.92 7.45 -0.95
CA HIS A 13 -10.64 8.24 0.25
C HIS A 13 -9.44 7.78 1.12
N PRO A 14 -8.93 6.53 1.11
CA PRO A 14 -7.81 6.20 2.00
C PRO A 14 -6.41 6.62 1.51
N GLN A 15 -6.25 7.30 0.37
CA GLN A 15 -4.97 7.25 -0.37
C GLN A 15 -4.26 8.60 -0.65
N ALA A 16 -4.67 9.73 -0.07
CA ALA A 16 -3.88 10.96 -0.24
C ALA A 16 -3.99 11.89 0.97
N ALA A 17 -2.82 12.40 1.37
CA ALA A 17 -2.57 13.21 2.55
C ALA A 17 -3.17 14.64 2.54
N TRP A 18 -4.36 14.87 1.95
CA TRP A 18 -5.00 16.21 1.91
C TRP A 18 -6.50 16.18 2.28
N ASP A 19 -6.93 17.24 2.94
CA ASP A 19 -8.26 17.53 3.49
C ASP A 19 -9.46 17.14 2.61
N VAL A 20 -10.64 17.08 3.26
CA VAL A 20 -12.02 16.96 2.72
C VAL A 20 -12.24 17.58 1.32
N GLY A 21 -11.48 18.63 0.97
CA GLY A 21 -11.46 19.26 -0.35
C GLY A 21 -11.13 18.32 -1.52
N GLY A 22 -10.20 17.36 -1.38
CA GLY A 22 -9.84 16.46 -2.48
C GLY A 22 -10.97 15.51 -2.90
N ALA A 23 -11.72 15.01 -1.93
CA ALA A 23 -12.89 14.15 -2.15
C ALA A 23 -14.05 14.94 -2.79
N ALA A 24 -14.32 16.14 -2.27
CA ALA A 24 -15.34 17.02 -2.83
C ALA A 24 -15.03 17.39 -4.29
N LEU A 25 -13.76 17.70 -4.59
CA LEU A 25 -13.32 18.05 -5.94
C LEU A 25 -13.50 16.89 -6.92
N THR A 26 -13.18 15.66 -6.48
CA THR A 26 -13.35 14.43 -7.27
C THR A 26 -14.82 14.12 -7.51
N ALA A 27 -15.67 14.26 -6.48
CA ALA A 27 -17.11 14.06 -6.60
C ALA A 27 -17.76 15.05 -7.58
N VAL A 28 -17.38 16.34 -7.49
CA VAL A 28 -17.86 17.38 -8.43
C VAL A 28 -17.38 17.07 -9.85
N HIS A 29 -16.13 16.66 -10.03
CA HIS A 29 -15.57 16.30 -11.33
C HIS A 29 -16.34 15.15 -11.99
N LEU A 30 -16.56 14.05 -11.25
CA LEU A 30 -17.29 12.87 -11.72
C LEU A 30 -18.77 13.16 -11.98
N ALA A 31 -19.41 13.96 -11.12
CA ALA A 31 -20.80 14.38 -11.32
C ALA A 31 -20.95 15.22 -12.59
N ALA A 32 -20.09 16.23 -12.78
CA ALA A 32 -20.11 17.07 -13.97
C ALA A 32 -19.86 16.27 -15.26
N ALA A 33 -18.88 15.36 -15.24
CA ALA A 33 -18.59 14.47 -16.37
C ALA A 33 -19.76 13.53 -16.69
N SER A 34 -20.40 12.95 -15.66
CA SER A 34 -21.54 12.02 -15.81
C SER A 34 -22.77 12.73 -16.39
N VAL A 35 -23.10 13.92 -15.89
CA VAL A 35 -24.22 14.74 -16.39
C VAL A 35 -23.96 15.15 -17.83
N TRP A 36 -22.72 15.54 -18.16
CA TRP A 36 -22.33 15.94 -19.51
C TRP A 36 -22.47 14.81 -20.52
N ALA A 37 -21.97 13.62 -20.20
CA ALA A 37 -22.07 12.44 -21.04
C ALA A 37 -23.53 11.98 -21.20
N GLY A 38 -24.29 11.92 -20.10
CA GLY A 38 -25.70 11.53 -20.12
C GLY A 38 -26.56 12.48 -20.97
N ALA A 39 -26.37 13.80 -20.81
CA ALA A 39 -27.08 14.81 -21.58
C ALA A 39 -26.74 14.74 -23.09
N LEU A 40 -25.50 14.39 -23.45
CA LEU A 40 -25.10 14.18 -24.84
C LEU A 40 -25.84 13.00 -25.45
N VAL A 41 -25.79 11.84 -24.80
CA VAL A 41 -26.44 10.61 -25.29
C VAL A 41 -27.94 10.82 -25.44
N PHE A 42 -28.59 11.45 -24.45
CA PHE A 42 -29.99 11.81 -24.53
C PHE A 42 -30.29 12.71 -25.74
N THR A 43 -29.53 13.80 -25.89
CA THR A 43 -29.71 14.75 -27.00
C THR A 43 -29.54 14.08 -28.35
N LEU A 44 -28.52 13.23 -28.50
CA LEU A 44 -28.27 12.49 -29.75
C LEU A 44 -29.40 11.49 -30.06
N ARG A 45 -29.92 10.77 -29.06
CA ARG A 45 -31.04 9.83 -29.23
C ARG A 45 -32.33 10.55 -29.63
N VAL A 46 -32.65 11.67 -28.99
CA VAL A 46 -33.80 12.50 -29.33
C VAL A 46 -33.66 13.12 -30.72
N CYS A 47 -32.48 13.65 -31.04
CA CYS A 47 -32.20 14.15 -32.38
C CYS A 47 -32.26 13.03 -33.43
N ALA A 48 -31.94 11.77 -33.08
CA ALA A 48 -32.06 10.61 -33.97
C ALA A 48 -33.51 10.16 -34.19
N SER A 49 -34.35 10.16 -33.15
CA SER A 49 -35.77 9.79 -33.26
C SER A 49 -36.56 10.82 -34.08
N TRP A 50 -36.27 12.11 -33.89
CA TRP A 50 -36.89 13.19 -34.67
C TRP A 50 -36.40 13.28 -36.11
N ARG A 51 -35.39 12.49 -36.52
CA ARG A 51 -34.98 12.40 -37.94
C ARG A 51 -36.08 11.87 -38.84
N ARG A 52 -36.99 11.05 -38.29
CA ARG A 52 -38.09 10.44 -39.04
C ARG A 52 -39.31 11.35 -39.18
N GLN A 53 -39.36 12.47 -38.47
CA GLN A 53 -40.56 13.32 -38.34
C GLN A 53 -40.40 14.74 -38.92
N GLU A 54 -39.36 14.99 -39.72
CA GLU A 54 -39.11 16.30 -40.37
C GLU A 54 -39.20 17.55 -39.45
N ALA A 55 -38.67 17.46 -38.22
CA ALA A 55 -38.67 18.59 -37.26
C ALA A 55 -37.27 19.24 -37.05
N PRO A 56 -36.62 19.82 -38.07
CA PRO A 56 -35.23 20.30 -37.99
C PRO A 56 -35.06 21.53 -37.07
N LYS A 57 -36.09 22.39 -36.96
CA LYS A 57 -36.04 23.58 -36.09
C LYS A 57 -35.98 23.21 -34.60
N THR A 58 -36.73 22.19 -34.19
CA THR A 58 -36.81 21.71 -32.80
C THR A 58 -35.51 21.01 -32.39
N ALA A 59 -34.96 20.17 -33.26
CA ALA A 59 -33.65 19.53 -33.03
C ALA A 59 -32.53 20.57 -32.87
N ARG A 60 -32.56 21.66 -33.65
CA ARG A 60 -31.57 22.75 -33.55
C ARG A 60 -31.65 23.51 -32.22
N ARG A 61 -32.87 23.74 -31.70
CA ARG A 61 -33.08 24.35 -30.38
C ARG A 61 -32.58 23.44 -29.25
N LEU A 62 -32.81 22.13 -29.35
CA LEU A 62 -32.32 21.15 -28.37
C LEU A 62 -30.79 21.11 -28.35
N LEU A 63 -30.14 21.06 -29.52
CA LEU A 63 -28.68 21.13 -29.66
C LEU A 63 -28.10 22.43 -29.08
N ALA A 64 -28.76 23.57 -29.29
CA ALA A 64 -28.35 24.85 -28.72
C ALA A 64 -28.52 24.92 -27.20
N GLY A 65 -29.52 24.23 -26.65
CA GLY A 65 -29.71 24.05 -25.21
C GLY A 65 -28.60 23.19 -24.59
N TYR A 66 -28.36 22.02 -25.18
CA TYR A 66 -27.25 21.14 -24.78
C TYR A 66 -25.90 21.86 -24.86
N ALA A 67 -25.62 22.60 -25.93
CA ALA A 67 -24.36 23.32 -26.10
C ALA A 67 -24.11 24.38 -25.01
N ARG A 68 -25.16 25.01 -24.46
CA ARG A 68 -25.05 25.96 -23.33
C ARG A 68 -24.75 25.22 -22.03
N LEU A 69 -25.44 24.13 -21.76
CA LEU A 69 -25.19 23.28 -20.58
C LEU A 69 -23.79 22.67 -20.61
N ALA A 70 -23.37 22.16 -21.77
CA ALA A 70 -22.06 21.56 -21.98
C ALA A 70 -20.91 22.54 -21.71
N LEU A 71 -21.10 23.84 -21.98
CA LEU A 71 -20.08 24.85 -21.67
C LEU A 71 -19.77 24.91 -20.17
N TRP A 72 -20.81 24.95 -19.34
CA TRP A 72 -20.66 25.02 -17.88
C TRP A 72 -20.10 23.72 -17.30
N LEU A 73 -20.56 22.57 -17.79
CA LEU A 73 -20.07 21.27 -17.34
C LEU A 73 -18.61 21.04 -17.71
N VAL A 74 -18.20 21.42 -18.93
CA VAL A 74 -16.79 21.36 -19.35
C VAL A 74 -15.95 22.31 -18.50
N ALA A 75 -16.40 23.54 -18.25
CA ALA A 75 -15.69 24.47 -17.37
C ALA A 75 -15.49 23.88 -15.96
N ALA A 76 -16.52 23.27 -15.38
CA ALA A 76 -16.42 22.59 -14.08
C ALA A 76 -15.41 21.44 -14.10
N VAL A 77 -15.45 20.58 -15.12
CA VAL A 77 -14.50 19.47 -15.31
C VAL A 77 -13.07 19.97 -15.46
N VAL A 78 -12.85 21.04 -16.22
CA VAL A 78 -11.52 21.64 -16.42
C VAL A 78 -10.99 22.25 -15.13
N VAL A 79 -11.78 23.08 -14.46
CA VAL A 79 -11.37 23.75 -13.21
C VAL A 79 -11.05 22.72 -12.13
N THR A 80 -11.95 21.76 -11.91
CA THR A 80 -11.71 20.69 -10.93
C THR A 80 -10.52 19.81 -11.31
N GLY A 81 -10.34 19.49 -12.58
CA GLY A 81 -9.19 18.71 -13.07
C GLY A 81 -7.86 19.44 -12.92
N VAL A 82 -7.81 20.75 -13.17
CA VAL A 82 -6.62 21.59 -12.97
C VAL A 82 -6.28 21.71 -11.49
N LEU A 83 -7.28 21.98 -10.63
CA LEU A 83 -7.10 22.01 -9.18
C LEU A 83 -6.57 20.67 -8.64
N SER A 84 -7.16 19.55 -9.07
CA SER A 84 -6.68 18.20 -8.71
C SER A 84 -5.25 17.95 -9.21
N GLY A 85 -4.91 18.42 -10.42
CA GLY A 85 -3.57 18.26 -10.99
C GLY A 85 -2.50 19.06 -10.25
N LEU A 86 -2.80 20.31 -9.90
CA LEU A 86 -1.91 21.21 -9.16
C LEU A 86 -1.67 20.76 -7.73
N LEU A 87 -2.68 20.15 -7.09
CA LEU A 87 -2.51 19.53 -5.78
C LEU A 87 -1.48 18.39 -5.87
N VAL A 88 -1.53 17.57 -6.93
CA VAL A 88 -0.76 16.32 -6.98
C VAL A 88 0.67 16.44 -7.50
N VAL A 89 0.99 17.42 -8.35
CA VAL A 89 2.28 17.44 -9.07
C VAL A 89 3.01 18.79 -8.97
N PRO A 90 4.28 18.81 -8.52
CA PRO A 90 5.15 19.96 -8.70
C PRO A 90 5.34 20.26 -10.19
N LEU A 91 5.13 21.52 -10.61
CA LEU A 91 5.21 21.96 -12.01
C LEU A 91 6.51 21.56 -12.73
N SER A 92 7.60 21.38 -11.98
CA SER A 92 8.92 20.93 -12.47
C SER A 92 8.98 19.48 -12.96
N LYS A 93 7.97 18.65 -12.66
CA LYS A 93 7.90 17.22 -13.03
C LYS A 93 6.90 16.93 -14.17
N LEU A 94 6.25 17.97 -14.73
CA LEU A 94 5.23 17.81 -15.77
C LEU A 94 5.76 17.26 -17.10
N PHE A 95 6.99 17.61 -17.48
CA PHE A 95 7.55 17.21 -18.78
C PHE A 95 8.42 15.95 -18.72
N THR A 96 8.84 15.55 -17.52
CA THR A 96 9.84 14.48 -17.31
C THR A 96 9.24 13.17 -16.80
N THR A 97 7.97 13.17 -16.37
CA THR A 97 7.30 11.98 -15.82
C THR A 97 6.21 11.48 -16.75
N GLY A 98 6.02 10.16 -16.83
CA GLY A 98 4.94 9.56 -17.64
C GLY A 98 3.55 10.07 -17.25
N TYR A 99 3.33 10.41 -15.97
CA TYR A 99 2.10 11.05 -15.50
C TYR A 99 1.90 12.45 -16.09
N GLY A 100 2.95 13.27 -16.10
CA GLY A 100 2.89 14.62 -16.64
C GLY A 100 2.63 14.66 -18.15
N GLN A 101 3.18 13.70 -18.90
CA GLN A 101 2.90 13.52 -20.33
C GLN A 101 1.42 13.15 -20.59
N VAL A 102 0.83 12.25 -19.80
CA VAL A 102 -0.60 11.92 -19.90
C VAL A 102 -1.48 13.13 -19.58
N LEU A 103 -1.10 13.93 -18.58
CA LEU A 103 -1.80 15.17 -18.25
C LEU A 103 -1.74 16.18 -19.40
N LEU A 104 -0.59 16.33 -20.05
CA LEU A 104 -0.43 17.21 -21.23
C LEU A 104 -1.31 16.77 -22.40
N VAL A 105 -1.37 15.46 -22.69
CA VAL A 105 -2.29 14.91 -23.71
C VAL A 105 -3.75 15.25 -23.35
N LYS A 106 -4.13 15.08 -22.08
CA LYS A 106 -5.48 15.40 -21.60
C LYS A 106 -5.81 16.89 -21.77
N ILE A 107 -4.87 17.78 -21.45
CA ILE A 107 -5.02 19.24 -21.63
C ILE A 107 -5.13 19.61 -23.12
N ALA A 108 -4.25 19.07 -23.97
CA ALA A 108 -4.26 19.34 -25.40
C ALA A 108 -5.60 18.95 -26.05
N LEU A 109 -6.17 17.81 -25.64
CA LEU A 109 -7.44 17.31 -26.16
C LEU A 109 -8.65 18.12 -25.67
N VAL A 110 -8.66 18.54 -24.41
CA VAL A 110 -9.66 19.50 -23.91
C VAL A 110 -9.58 20.80 -24.70
N GLY A 111 -8.36 21.31 -24.95
CA GLY A 111 -8.13 22.50 -25.78
C GLY A 111 -8.67 22.34 -27.20
N LEU A 112 -8.43 21.18 -27.82
CA LEU A 112 -8.96 20.86 -29.14
C LEU A 112 -10.49 20.82 -29.15
N ALA A 113 -11.12 20.20 -28.15
CA ALA A 113 -12.58 20.15 -28.04
C ALA A 113 -13.20 21.56 -27.90
N ILE A 114 -12.58 22.43 -27.10
CA ILE A 114 -12.99 23.84 -26.96
C ILE A 114 -12.84 24.58 -28.30
N ALA A 115 -11.73 24.40 -28.99
CA ALA A 115 -11.46 25.04 -30.28
C ALA A 115 -12.49 24.63 -31.36
N VAL A 116 -12.81 23.32 -31.46
CA VAL A 116 -13.83 22.81 -32.38
C VAL A 116 -15.21 23.36 -32.04
N ALA A 117 -15.58 23.40 -30.76
CA ALA A 117 -16.85 23.97 -30.31
C ALA A 117 -16.95 25.47 -30.61
N ALA A 118 -15.87 26.23 -30.41
CA ALA A 118 -15.82 27.65 -30.73
C ALA A 118 -15.90 27.91 -32.24
N ALA A 119 -15.17 27.13 -33.05
CA ALA A 119 -15.20 27.23 -34.50
C ALA A 119 -16.60 26.95 -35.07
N ALA A 120 -17.29 25.91 -34.57
CA ALA A 120 -18.67 25.61 -34.95
C ALA A 120 -19.63 26.74 -34.59
N ARG A 121 -19.51 27.33 -33.39
CA ARG A 121 -20.34 28.48 -32.97
C ARG A 121 -20.11 29.72 -33.83
N ASN A 122 -18.86 30.04 -34.15
CA ASN A 122 -18.52 31.18 -34.99
C ASN A 122 -19.02 31.00 -36.43
N ARG A 123 -18.94 29.78 -36.97
CA ARG A 123 -19.50 29.45 -38.29
C ARG A 123 -21.02 29.57 -38.32
N LEU A 124 -21.72 29.08 -37.29
CA LEU A 124 -23.18 29.23 -37.17
C LEU A 124 -23.60 30.70 -37.09
N ARG A 125 -22.84 31.54 -36.37
CA ARG A 125 -23.09 32.99 -36.29
C ARG A 125 -22.87 33.71 -37.63
N ARG A 126 -21.88 33.28 -38.42
CA ARG A 126 -21.52 33.90 -39.71
C ARG A 126 -22.40 33.49 -40.89
N THR A 127 -22.98 32.28 -40.88
CA THR A 127 -23.63 31.70 -42.08
C THR A 127 -25.16 31.78 -42.11
N GLY A 128 -25.81 32.47 -41.15
CA GLY A 128 -27.12 33.11 -41.35
C GLY A 128 -28.33 32.25 -41.76
N SER A 129 -28.23 30.91 -41.84
CA SER A 129 -29.29 29.88 -42.02
C SER A 129 -29.24 28.96 -43.25
N THR A 130 -28.31 29.10 -44.20
CA THR A 130 -28.29 28.27 -45.42
C THR A 130 -27.11 27.29 -45.47
N MET A 131 -27.07 26.32 -44.55
CA MET A 131 -26.15 25.19 -44.69
C MET A 131 -26.81 24.01 -45.41
N PRO A 132 -26.14 23.38 -46.39
CA PRO A 132 -26.56 22.09 -46.91
C PRO A 132 -26.66 21.08 -45.76
N PRO A 133 -27.74 20.29 -45.68
CA PRO A 133 -27.95 19.39 -44.55
C PRO A 133 -26.85 18.34 -44.41
N ARG A 134 -26.09 18.04 -45.48
CA ARG A 134 -24.91 17.16 -45.45
C ARG A 134 -23.72 17.76 -44.69
N LEU A 135 -23.48 19.06 -44.82
CA LEU A 135 -22.35 19.74 -44.16
C LEU A 135 -22.62 19.91 -42.66
N GLY A 136 -23.86 20.25 -42.29
CA GLY A 136 -24.29 20.27 -40.89
C GLY A 136 -24.25 18.89 -40.21
N ARG A 137 -24.47 17.79 -40.97
CA ARG A 137 -24.31 16.41 -40.47
C ARG A 137 -22.86 16.07 -40.18
N PHE A 138 -21.93 16.51 -41.03
CA PHE A 138 -20.50 16.28 -40.82
C PHE A 138 -19.99 17.04 -39.60
N GLU A 139 -20.34 18.33 -39.46
CA GLU A 139 -19.98 19.11 -38.26
C GLU A 139 -20.55 18.50 -36.97
N ALA A 140 -21.82 18.06 -36.99
CA ALA A 140 -22.44 17.42 -35.82
C ALA A 140 -21.80 16.07 -35.48
N ALA A 141 -21.41 15.28 -36.49
CA ALA A 141 -20.73 14.00 -36.29
C ALA A 141 -19.31 14.19 -35.73
N VAL A 142 -18.56 15.17 -36.25
CA VAL A 142 -17.22 15.51 -35.75
C VAL A 142 -17.30 16.00 -34.30
N LEU A 143 -18.24 16.90 -33.97
CA LEU A 143 -18.48 17.33 -32.60
C LEU A 143 -18.84 16.15 -31.69
N ALA A 144 -19.75 15.27 -32.12
CA ALA A 144 -20.12 14.10 -31.34
C ALA A 144 -18.95 13.13 -31.13
N ALA A 145 -18.11 12.91 -32.15
CA ALA A 145 -16.93 12.06 -32.06
C ALA A 145 -15.87 12.65 -31.11
N VAL A 146 -15.58 13.94 -31.23
CA VAL A 146 -14.65 14.65 -30.32
C VAL A 146 -15.15 14.59 -28.88
N LEU A 147 -16.45 14.82 -28.65
CA LEU A 147 -17.05 14.72 -27.32
C LEU A 147 -17.01 13.30 -26.75
N ALA A 148 -17.29 12.28 -27.57
CA ALA A 148 -17.23 10.87 -27.17
C ALA A 148 -15.80 10.43 -26.81
N ILE A 149 -14.81 10.78 -27.65
CA ILE A 149 -13.40 10.49 -27.39
C ILE A 149 -12.93 11.22 -26.13
N THR A 150 -13.32 12.49 -25.95
CA THR A 150 -12.99 13.26 -24.74
C THR A 150 -13.60 12.62 -23.50
N ALA A 151 -14.86 12.15 -23.57
CA ALA A 151 -15.51 11.46 -22.46
C ALA A 151 -14.78 10.17 -22.08
N VAL A 152 -14.42 9.32 -23.04
CA VAL A 152 -13.66 8.08 -22.81
C VAL A 152 -12.31 8.38 -22.16
N LEU A 153 -11.60 9.39 -22.65
CA LEU A 153 -10.28 9.74 -22.11
C LEU A 153 -10.33 10.39 -20.73
N VAL A 154 -11.40 11.15 -20.42
CA VAL A 154 -11.60 11.71 -19.08
C VAL A 154 -11.90 10.60 -18.06
N THR A 155 -12.56 9.52 -18.50
CA THR A 155 -12.85 8.34 -17.67
C THR A 155 -11.70 7.35 -17.54
N LEU A 156 -10.59 7.52 -18.28
CA LEU A 156 -9.43 6.67 -18.08
C LEU A 156 -8.89 6.90 -16.67
N PRO A 157 -8.72 5.83 -15.87
CA PRO A 157 -8.16 5.96 -14.53
C PRO A 157 -6.76 6.58 -14.65
N PRO A 158 -6.36 7.43 -13.70
CA PRO A 158 -4.97 7.85 -13.63
C PRO A 158 -4.08 6.59 -13.56
N PRO A 159 -2.87 6.62 -14.15
CA PRO A 159 -1.94 5.51 -13.99
C PRO A 159 -1.76 5.24 -12.49
N PRO A 160 -1.63 3.96 -12.07
CA PRO A 160 -1.41 3.64 -10.66
C PRO A 160 -0.21 4.43 -10.21
N ARG A 161 -0.44 5.41 -9.33
CA ARG A 161 0.63 5.92 -8.50
C ARG A 161 1.11 4.72 -7.69
N SER A 162 2.33 4.76 -7.19
CA SER A 162 2.77 3.88 -6.10
C SER A 162 1.88 4.14 -4.88
N SER A 163 0.63 3.68 -4.95
CA SER A 163 -0.41 3.85 -3.96
C SER A 163 -0.17 2.81 -2.90
N ALA A 164 -0.20 3.26 -1.65
CA ALA A 164 -0.22 2.35 -0.54
C ALA A 164 -1.38 1.36 -0.75
N LEU A 165 -1.20 0.08 -0.45
CA LEU A 165 -2.34 -0.83 -0.40
C LEU A 165 -3.16 -0.52 0.85
N THR A 166 -4.40 -0.99 0.89
CA THR A 166 -5.22 -0.88 2.11
C THR A 166 -4.89 -1.98 3.12
N PHE A 167 -4.32 -3.08 2.64
CA PHE A 167 -3.85 -4.22 3.41
C PHE A 167 -2.60 -4.83 2.74
N ALA A 168 -1.78 -5.53 3.50
CA ALA A 168 -0.62 -6.24 2.97
C ALA A 168 -1.06 -7.32 1.95
N PRO A 169 -0.31 -7.54 0.86
CA PRO A 169 -0.56 -8.69 0.00
C PRO A 169 -0.46 -9.98 0.80
N PRO A 170 -1.40 -10.94 0.63
CA PRO A 170 -1.30 -12.20 1.33
C PRO A 170 -0.02 -12.94 0.92
N PRO A 171 0.64 -13.63 1.85
CA PRO A 171 1.84 -14.39 1.53
C PRO A 171 1.53 -15.52 0.55
N ASP A 172 2.42 -15.71 -0.42
CA ASP A 172 2.38 -16.81 -1.37
C ASP A 172 3.49 -17.81 -1.01
N GLY A 173 3.13 -18.81 -0.20
CA GLY A 173 4.02 -19.87 0.25
C GLY A 173 4.65 -19.64 1.64
N PRO A 174 5.77 -20.33 1.93
CA PRO A 174 6.38 -20.33 3.27
C PRO A 174 6.91 -18.96 3.70
N VAL A 175 6.46 -18.47 4.84
CA VAL A 175 6.89 -17.20 5.45
C VAL A 175 8.05 -17.44 6.43
N LEU A 176 9.04 -16.55 6.41
CA LEU A 176 10.07 -16.40 7.42
C LEU A 176 9.67 -15.22 8.33
N PRO A 177 9.18 -15.48 9.55
CA PRO A 177 8.81 -14.44 10.50
C PRO A 177 10.05 -13.95 11.25
N LEU A 178 10.21 -12.64 11.39
CA LEU A 178 11.30 -12.01 12.12
C LEU A 178 10.76 -10.82 12.90
N GLY A 179 11.38 -10.50 14.03
CA GLY A 179 10.99 -9.38 14.88
C GLY A 179 12.19 -8.57 15.34
N ALA A 180 12.00 -7.27 15.49
CA ALA A 180 12.97 -6.36 16.09
C ALA A 180 12.26 -5.18 16.76
N ARG A 181 13.02 -4.34 17.45
CA ARG A 181 12.53 -3.09 18.02
C ARG A 181 13.54 -1.98 17.78
N ALA A 182 13.04 -0.79 17.49
CA ALA A 182 13.85 0.42 17.32
C ALA A 182 13.28 1.53 18.20
N GLY A 183 13.94 1.77 19.34
CA GLY A 183 13.43 2.62 20.40
C GLY A 183 12.14 2.04 20.96
N LEU A 184 11.04 2.81 20.82
CA LEU A 184 9.69 2.45 21.25
C LEU A 184 8.87 1.77 20.14
N ILE A 185 9.40 1.67 18.92
CA ILE A 185 8.68 1.13 17.76
C ILE A 185 8.99 -0.36 17.63
N GLY A 186 7.98 -1.20 17.84
CA GLY A 186 8.02 -2.62 17.54
C GLY A 186 7.97 -2.87 16.04
N ILE A 187 8.75 -3.84 15.56
CA ILE A 187 8.89 -4.19 14.15
C ILE A 187 8.64 -5.69 14.01
N SER A 188 7.62 -6.04 13.22
CA SER A 188 7.36 -7.41 12.79
C SER A 188 7.60 -7.49 11.28
N VAL A 189 8.38 -8.47 10.84
CA VAL A 189 8.77 -8.66 9.43
C VAL A 189 8.35 -10.05 8.98
N GLN A 190 7.65 -10.09 7.86
CA GLN A 190 7.27 -11.31 7.17
C GLN A 190 7.97 -11.32 5.81
N ALA A 191 8.91 -12.23 5.64
CA ALA A 191 9.62 -12.43 4.38
C ALA A 191 9.12 -13.70 3.67
N TRP A 192 8.80 -13.60 2.39
CA TRP A 192 8.53 -14.78 1.56
C TRP A 192 9.08 -14.59 0.14
N THR A 193 8.89 -15.58 -0.73
CA THR A 193 9.40 -15.53 -2.11
C THR A 193 8.90 -14.27 -2.83
N GLY A 194 9.83 -13.42 -3.26
CA GLY A 194 9.53 -12.24 -4.05
C GLY A 194 9.02 -11.03 -3.25
N GLN A 195 8.94 -11.11 -1.92
CA GLN A 195 8.31 -10.05 -1.14
C GLN A 195 8.74 -9.99 0.34
N VAL A 196 8.65 -8.78 0.90
CA VAL A 196 8.73 -8.51 2.34
C VAL A 196 7.56 -7.62 2.77
N VAL A 197 7.02 -7.89 3.96
CA VAL A 197 6.03 -7.05 4.64
C VAL A 197 6.54 -6.72 6.04
N LEU A 198 6.31 -5.48 6.45
CA LEU A 198 6.67 -4.94 7.75
C LEU A 198 5.42 -4.39 8.44
N HIS A 199 5.24 -4.74 9.70
CA HIS A 199 4.25 -4.18 10.58
C HIS A 199 4.96 -3.44 11.72
N LEU A 200 4.66 -2.15 11.84
CA LEU A 200 5.19 -1.25 12.86
C LEU A 200 4.10 -0.96 13.88
N GLY A 201 4.45 -1.11 15.15
CA GLY A 201 3.56 -0.91 16.28
C GLY A 201 4.19 -0.09 17.39
N VAL A 202 3.34 0.54 18.19
CA VAL A 202 3.72 1.25 19.43
C VAL A 202 2.70 0.89 20.52
N PRO A 203 3.05 1.01 21.82
CA PRO A 203 2.17 0.59 22.92
C PRO A 203 0.80 1.27 22.95
N GLU A 204 0.72 2.55 22.58
CA GLU A 204 -0.55 3.29 22.47
C GLU A 204 -0.82 3.64 21.00
N SER A 205 -1.25 2.66 20.21
CA SER A 205 -1.66 2.91 18.82
C SER A 205 -3.09 3.42 18.75
N GLY A 206 -3.27 4.74 18.77
CA GLY A 206 -4.51 5.39 18.34
C GLY A 206 -4.68 5.32 16.82
N VAL A 207 -5.92 5.44 16.34
CA VAL A 207 -6.21 5.60 14.91
C VAL A 207 -5.53 6.89 14.42
N GLY A 208 -4.50 6.78 13.56
CA GLY A 208 -3.83 7.93 12.95
C GLY A 208 -2.33 8.06 13.23
N THR A 209 -1.72 7.18 14.01
CA THR A 209 -0.25 7.14 14.16
C THR A 209 0.41 6.88 12.82
N ARG A 210 1.15 7.87 12.29
CA ARG A 210 1.87 7.76 11.02
C ARG A 210 3.28 7.27 11.29
N PHE A 211 3.70 6.25 10.56
CA PHE A 211 5.07 5.77 10.58
C PHE A 211 5.78 6.12 9.28
N THR A 212 7.10 6.21 9.34
CA THR A 212 7.99 6.21 8.18
C THR A 212 8.97 5.08 8.34
N ALA A 213 9.26 4.36 7.25
CA ALA A 213 10.21 3.27 7.22
C ALA A 213 11.12 3.41 6.00
N GLY A 214 12.43 3.36 6.24
CA GLY A 214 13.46 3.08 5.24
C GLY A 214 13.94 1.64 5.41
N ALA A 215 14.33 1.01 4.30
CA ALA A 215 14.92 -0.31 4.33
C ALA A 215 16.06 -0.42 3.31
N ALA A 216 17.07 -1.21 3.66
CA ALA A 216 18.15 -1.61 2.77
C ALA A 216 18.45 -3.09 2.98
N LEU A 217 18.77 -3.80 1.90
CA LEU A 217 19.20 -5.20 1.93
C LEU A 217 20.68 -5.25 1.60
N THR A 218 21.47 -5.78 2.51
CA THR A 218 22.86 -6.18 2.26
C THR A 218 22.86 -7.65 1.89
N ASP A 219 23.27 -7.96 0.65
CA ASP A 219 23.32 -9.33 0.14
C ASP A 219 24.49 -10.13 0.75
N PRO A 220 24.58 -11.46 0.52
CA PRO A 220 25.66 -12.28 1.04
C PRO A 220 27.06 -11.91 0.50
N ALA A 221 27.13 -11.15 -0.60
CA ALA A 221 28.38 -10.63 -1.15
C ALA A 221 28.78 -9.28 -0.52
N GLY A 222 27.96 -8.73 0.38
CA GLY A 222 28.19 -7.45 1.05
C GLY A 222 27.70 -6.23 0.28
N THR A 223 26.94 -6.40 -0.80
CA THR A 223 26.38 -5.29 -1.58
C THR A 223 25.08 -4.82 -0.94
N THR A 224 25.05 -3.56 -0.51
CA THR A 224 23.84 -2.94 0.06
C THR A 224 23.01 -2.26 -1.02
N THR A 225 21.73 -2.62 -1.10
CA THR A 225 20.75 -2.05 -2.04
C THR A 225 19.55 -1.48 -1.28
N PRO A 226 19.08 -0.26 -1.62
CA PRO A 226 17.90 0.29 -0.98
C PRO A 226 16.64 -0.50 -1.40
N VAL A 227 15.77 -0.76 -0.43
CA VAL A 227 14.50 -1.46 -0.62
C VAL A 227 13.36 -0.43 -0.65
N ALA A 228 12.67 -0.33 -1.79
CA ALA A 228 11.62 0.66 -2.00
C ALA A 228 10.30 0.23 -1.34
N LEU A 229 10.16 0.54 -0.05
CA LEU A 229 8.96 0.28 0.73
C LEU A 229 7.74 1.10 0.23
N ARG A 230 6.57 0.47 0.28
CA ARG A 230 5.27 1.06 -0.04
C ARG A 230 4.33 0.83 1.14
N GLY A 231 3.47 1.79 1.48
CA GLY A 231 2.50 1.61 2.56
C GLY A 231 1.47 0.51 2.22
N CYS A 232 0.93 -0.15 3.23
CA CYS A 232 -0.18 -1.10 3.10
C CYS A 232 -1.26 -0.95 4.18
N GLY A 233 -1.33 0.23 4.81
CA GLY A 233 -2.20 0.50 5.96
C GLY A 233 -1.44 1.29 7.03
N SER A 234 -2.08 1.52 8.18
CA SER A 234 -1.43 2.17 9.33
C SER A 234 -0.34 1.26 9.89
N GLY A 235 0.91 1.72 9.90
CA GLY A 235 2.06 0.91 10.36
C GLY A 235 2.46 -0.24 9.42
N CYS A 236 1.76 -0.44 8.31
CA CYS A 236 2.05 -1.52 7.37
C CYS A 236 2.88 -0.99 6.20
N PHE A 237 3.98 -1.68 5.88
CA PHE A 237 4.80 -1.45 4.69
C PHE A 237 5.09 -2.75 3.97
N TYR A 238 5.27 -2.70 2.65
CA TYR A 238 5.67 -3.85 1.85
C TYR A 238 6.61 -3.45 0.73
N ALA A 239 7.43 -4.38 0.26
CA ALA A 239 8.21 -4.23 -0.96
C ALA A 239 8.33 -5.57 -1.70
N PRO A 240 8.19 -5.57 -3.03
CA PRO A 240 8.69 -6.67 -3.85
C PRO A 240 10.21 -6.78 -3.67
N LEU A 241 10.71 -7.95 -3.32
CA LEU A 241 12.12 -8.18 -3.04
C LEU A 241 12.52 -9.60 -3.45
N SER A 242 13.56 -9.70 -4.28
CA SER A 242 14.16 -11.00 -4.61
C SER A 242 15.23 -11.31 -3.58
N TRP A 243 15.02 -12.34 -2.78
CA TRP A 243 15.95 -12.74 -1.74
C TRP A 243 17.13 -13.53 -2.34
N PRO A 244 18.37 -13.04 -2.17
CA PRO A 244 19.56 -13.82 -2.52
C PRO A 244 19.63 -15.11 -1.69
N THR A 245 20.19 -16.17 -2.26
CA THR A 245 20.43 -17.40 -1.49
C THR A 245 21.58 -17.18 -0.51
N GLY A 246 21.36 -17.56 0.76
CA GLY A 246 22.31 -17.38 1.86
C GLY A 246 21.91 -16.25 2.81
N THR A 247 22.86 -15.87 3.67
CA THR A 247 22.64 -14.89 4.73
C THR A 247 22.71 -13.45 4.22
N SER A 248 21.58 -12.75 4.27
CA SER A 248 21.47 -11.31 4.00
C SER A 248 21.16 -10.54 5.29
N VAL A 249 21.43 -9.24 5.31
CA VAL A 249 21.04 -8.35 6.41
C VAL A 249 20.01 -7.35 5.90
N LEU A 250 18.81 -7.39 6.47
CA LEU A 250 17.76 -6.39 6.26
C LEU A 250 17.91 -5.31 7.32
N SER A 251 18.39 -4.15 6.90
CA SER A 251 18.55 -2.97 7.73
C SER A 251 17.34 -2.05 7.60
N LEU A 252 16.81 -1.58 8.71
CA LEU A 252 15.57 -0.82 8.81
C LEU A 252 15.81 0.46 9.60
N ASP A 253 15.29 1.58 9.08
CA ASP A 253 15.27 2.86 9.77
C ASP A 253 13.81 3.30 9.91
N VAL A 254 13.30 3.29 11.13
CA VAL A 254 11.88 3.57 11.41
C VAL A 254 11.71 4.80 12.28
N ALA A 255 10.67 5.56 12.03
CA ALA A 255 10.31 6.72 12.85
C ALA A 255 8.78 6.90 12.92
N GLY A 256 8.32 7.55 13.98
CA GLY A 256 6.92 7.91 14.20
C GLY A 256 6.84 9.20 15.02
N PRO A 257 5.98 10.17 14.67
CA PRO A 257 5.85 11.40 15.45
C PRO A 257 5.49 11.09 16.91
N GLY A 258 6.26 11.66 17.85
CA GLY A 258 6.05 11.45 19.29
C GLY A 258 6.60 10.13 19.84
N TRP A 259 7.20 9.29 19.01
CA TRP A 259 7.80 8.01 19.41
C TRP A 259 9.27 7.97 19.03
N THR A 260 10.12 7.56 19.96
CA THR A 260 11.54 7.31 19.69
C THR A 260 11.65 6.15 18.71
N GLY A 261 12.01 6.43 17.46
CA GLY A 261 12.36 5.43 16.45
C GLY A 261 13.87 5.16 16.43
N GLY A 262 14.35 4.51 15.38
CA GLY A 262 15.78 4.24 15.23
C GLY A 262 16.08 3.18 14.18
N HIS A 263 17.27 2.61 14.32
CA HIS A 263 17.79 1.58 13.44
C HIS A 263 17.55 0.18 14.01
N ALA A 264 17.19 -0.77 13.16
CA ALA A 264 17.15 -2.19 13.47
C ALA A 264 17.76 -2.99 12.32
N SER A 265 18.45 -4.08 12.63
CA SER A 265 19.00 -5.00 11.63
C SER A 265 18.55 -6.41 11.90
N LEU A 266 18.07 -7.08 10.85
CA LEU A 266 17.54 -8.43 10.89
C LEU A 266 18.39 -9.32 9.99
N ILE A 267 18.80 -10.48 10.50
CA ILE A 267 19.48 -11.50 9.72
C ILE A 267 18.44 -12.33 8.99
N VAL A 268 18.57 -12.42 7.68
CA VAL A 268 17.67 -13.17 6.81
C VAL A 268 18.48 -14.24 6.08
N ASP A 269 18.39 -15.48 6.52
CA ASP A 269 18.95 -16.61 5.76
C ASP A 269 17.87 -17.21 4.85
N TRP A 270 18.11 -17.18 3.54
CA TRP A 270 17.11 -17.54 2.56
C TRP A 270 17.57 -18.67 1.62
N PRO A 271 16.71 -19.69 1.35
CA PRO A 271 15.41 -19.93 1.96
C PRO A 271 15.54 -20.67 3.31
N GLY A 272 14.84 -20.22 4.35
CA GLY A 272 14.73 -21.01 5.58
C GLY A 272 14.08 -22.37 5.34
N ALA A 273 14.48 -23.42 6.05
CA ALA A 273 13.81 -24.72 5.99
C ALA A 273 12.57 -24.75 6.89
N ASP A 274 11.70 -25.76 6.75
CA ASP A 274 10.56 -25.97 7.66
C ASP A 274 11.07 -26.21 9.10
N GLY A 275 10.59 -25.40 10.04
CA GLY A 275 10.98 -25.45 11.45
C GLY A 275 10.10 -26.35 12.32
N THR A 276 9.01 -26.92 11.78
CA THR A 276 7.98 -27.63 12.57
C THR A 276 8.53 -28.82 13.38
N ALA A 277 9.43 -29.61 12.80
CA ALA A 277 10.06 -30.73 13.50
C ALA A 277 11.03 -30.24 14.60
N ALA A 278 11.80 -29.20 14.32
CA ALA A 278 12.71 -28.60 15.29
C ALA A 278 11.94 -27.99 16.47
N LEU A 279 10.81 -27.32 16.22
CA LEU A 279 9.95 -26.79 17.27
C LEU A 279 9.42 -27.90 18.19
N ARG A 280 8.91 -29.00 17.63
CA ARG A 280 8.45 -30.15 18.43
C ARG A 280 9.57 -30.76 19.28
N GLN A 281 10.78 -30.83 18.75
CA GLN A 281 11.94 -31.32 19.49
C GLN A 281 12.28 -30.37 20.66
N VAL A 282 12.33 -29.06 20.39
CA VAL A 282 12.62 -28.03 21.39
C VAL A 282 11.60 -28.04 22.52
N THR A 283 10.30 -28.06 22.20
CA THR A 283 9.25 -28.06 23.23
C THR A 283 9.25 -29.36 24.04
N ALA A 284 9.50 -30.51 23.41
CA ALA A 284 9.64 -31.79 24.12
C ALA A 284 10.84 -31.80 25.07
N ASN A 285 12.00 -31.32 24.62
CA ASN A 285 13.21 -31.22 25.44
C ASN A 285 13.00 -30.27 26.63
N LEU A 286 12.40 -29.10 26.38
CA LEU A 286 12.15 -28.11 27.41
C LEU A 286 11.16 -28.65 28.45
N ALA A 287 10.07 -29.30 28.02
CA ALA A 287 9.10 -29.92 28.91
C ALA A 287 9.72 -31.03 29.78
N ALA A 288 10.69 -31.79 29.27
CA ALA A 288 11.40 -32.83 30.01
C ALA A 288 12.48 -32.28 30.96
N THR A 289 12.86 -31.01 30.83
CA THR A 289 13.91 -30.41 31.63
C THR A 289 13.38 -30.01 33.00
N LYS A 290 13.98 -30.58 34.06
CA LYS A 290 13.54 -30.34 35.45
C LYS A 290 13.73 -28.91 35.90
N GLU A 291 14.83 -28.29 35.49
CA GLU A 291 15.23 -26.96 35.92
C GLU A 291 16.09 -26.31 34.84
N ILE A 292 15.82 -25.02 34.59
CA ILE A 292 16.60 -24.13 33.74
C ILE A 292 16.83 -22.83 34.50
N THR A 293 17.97 -22.20 34.23
CA THR A 293 18.24 -20.82 34.65
C THR A 293 18.06 -19.92 33.44
N VAL A 294 17.15 -18.96 33.54
CA VAL A 294 16.85 -18.00 32.47
C VAL A 294 17.29 -16.62 32.94
N THR A 295 18.25 -16.03 32.23
CA THR A 295 18.61 -14.62 32.38
C THR A 295 17.85 -13.84 31.33
N GLU A 296 16.89 -13.03 31.77
CA GLU A 296 15.99 -12.25 30.94
C GLU A 296 16.31 -10.76 31.00
N HIS A 297 16.31 -10.14 29.83
CA HIS A 297 16.37 -8.71 29.64
C HIS A 297 15.11 -8.25 28.91
N VAL A 298 14.27 -7.43 29.56
CA VAL A 298 13.04 -6.89 28.97
C VAL A 298 13.17 -5.37 28.83
N THR A 299 12.86 -4.86 27.64
CA THR A 299 12.78 -3.41 27.41
C THR A 299 11.60 -3.03 26.52
N SER A 300 10.95 -1.91 26.85
CA SER A 300 9.97 -1.25 25.99
C SER A 300 10.62 -0.16 25.14
N ASP A 301 11.83 0.30 25.49
CA ASP A 301 12.61 1.33 24.79
C ASP A 301 14.07 0.89 24.67
N THR A 302 14.53 0.57 23.46
CA THR A 302 15.91 0.13 23.24
C THR A 302 16.96 1.24 23.42
N THR A 303 16.55 2.47 23.74
CA THR A 303 17.45 3.60 24.04
C THR A 303 17.59 3.89 25.54
N GLY A 304 16.71 3.32 26.37
CA GLY A 304 16.66 3.53 27.82
C GLY A 304 17.43 2.47 28.61
N PRO A 305 17.68 2.72 29.90
CA PRO A 305 18.27 1.73 30.78
C PRO A 305 17.27 0.61 31.10
N SER A 306 17.76 -0.62 31.09
CA SER A 306 17.04 -1.84 31.49
C SER A 306 17.98 -2.73 32.30
N SER A 307 17.43 -3.63 33.12
CA SER A 307 18.23 -4.51 33.96
C SER A 307 17.84 -5.96 33.78
N ASP A 308 18.84 -6.82 33.84
CA ASP A 308 18.65 -8.26 33.71
C ASP A 308 18.01 -8.83 34.97
N LYS A 309 17.14 -9.82 34.79
CA LYS A 309 16.55 -10.62 35.85
C LYS A 309 16.89 -12.07 35.61
N THR A 310 17.26 -12.78 36.66
CA THR A 310 17.51 -14.22 36.58
C THR A 310 16.41 -14.96 37.32
N LEU A 311 15.88 -15.99 36.67
CA LEU A 311 14.86 -16.87 37.21
C LEU A 311 15.30 -18.32 37.05
N VAL A 312 15.16 -19.10 38.12
CA VAL A 312 15.29 -20.56 38.08
C VAL A 312 13.88 -21.15 38.06
N ILE A 313 13.57 -21.93 37.02
CA ILE A 313 12.22 -22.46 36.78
C ILE A 313 12.29 -23.83 36.11
N GLY A 314 11.27 -24.66 36.29
CA GLY A 314 11.16 -25.92 35.56
C GLY A 314 10.79 -25.69 34.10
N GLY A 315 11.36 -26.47 33.18
CA GLY A 315 11.18 -26.25 31.75
C GLY A 315 9.72 -26.39 31.28
N ALA A 316 8.94 -27.30 31.88
CA ALA A 316 7.49 -27.40 31.62
C ALA A 316 6.71 -26.17 32.11
N ALA A 317 7.10 -25.58 33.26
CA ALA A 317 6.45 -24.40 33.79
C ALA A 317 6.80 -23.15 32.97
N PHE A 318 8.05 -23.04 32.52
CA PHE A 318 8.48 -22.01 31.57
C PHE A 318 7.71 -22.13 30.26
N LEU A 319 7.68 -23.33 29.65
CA LEU A 319 6.99 -23.58 28.39
C LEU A 319 5.49 -23.21 28.44
N GLY A 320 4.83 -23.37 29.59
CA GLY A 320 3.43 -22.98 29.78
C GLY A 320 3.18 -21.46 29.77
N ALA A 321 4.22 -20.64 29.89
CA ALA A 321 4.14 -19.19 29.76
C ALA A 321 4.54 -18.68 28.37
N GLU A 322 5.09 -19.54 27.52
CA GLU A 322 5.63 -19.16 26.22
C GLU A 322 4.62 -19.35 25.09
N PRO A 323 4.59 -18.45 24.09
CA PRO A 323 3.64 -18.53 22.98
C PRO A 323 3.83 -19.78 22.13
N TYR A 324 5.01 -20.39 22.18
CA TYR A 324 5.36 -21.61 21.44
C TYR A 324 5.12 -22.91 22.20
N GLY A 325 4.55 -22.86 23.41
CA GLY A 325 4.15 -24.04 24.16
C GLY A 325 3.24 -25.00 23.37
N ASP A 326 2.27 -24.43 22.65
CA ASP A 326 1.29 -25.17 21.84
C ASP A 326 1.65 -25.22 20.34
N GLY A 327 2.87 -24.80 19.99
CA GLY A 327 3.33 -24.69 18.62
C GLY A 327 3.26 -23.27 18.05
N ALA A 328 3.60 -23.13 16.76
CA ALA A 328 3.65 -21.85 16.07
C ALA A 328 2.97 -21.94 14.68
N PRO A 329 2.12 -20.98 14.29
CA PRO A 329 1.52 -20.93 12.95
C PRO A 329 2.56 -20.84 11.82
N GLN A 330 3.68 -20.18 12.10
CA GLN A 330 4.81 -20.03 11.19
C GLN A 330 6.07 -20.49 11.93
N ALA A 331 6.81 -21.42 11.35
CA ALA A 331 8.05 -21.93 11.93
C ALA A 331 9.09 -22.19 10.82
N ARG A 332 10.26 -21.56 10.92
CA ARG A 332 11.37 -21.76 9.98
C ARG A 332 12.68 -21.93 10.70
N VAL A 333 13.54 -22.79 10.16
CA VAL A 333 14.88 -23.01 10.69
C VAL A 333 15.93 -22.53 9.71
N MET A 334 16.95 -21.86 10.22
CA MET A 334 18.07 -21.27 9.49
C MET A 334 19.39 -21.70 10.17
N PRO A 335 20.50 -21.78 9.43
CA PRO A 335 21.81 -22.04 10.04
C PRO A 335 22.25 -20.85 10.93
N ALA A 336 22.95 -21.13 12.02
CA ALA A 336 23.46 -20.12 12.96
C ALA A 336 24.96 -20.28 13.28
N GLY A 337 25.69 -20.94 12.38
CA GLY A 337 27.08 -21.38 12.59
C GLY A 337 27.19 -22.85 13.03
N PRO A 338 28.40 -23.32 13.38
CA PRO A 338 28.65 -24.72 13.73
C PRO A 338 27.85 -25.16 14.97
N GLY A 339 27.09 -26.24 14.83
CA GLY A 339 26.30 -26.85 15.92
C GLY A 339 25.13 -26.00 16.45
N ARG A 340 24.76 -24.95 15.72
CA ARG A 340 23.69 -24.01 16.12
C ARG A 340 22.76 -23.72 14.95
N ARG A 341 21.48 -23.56 15.27
CA ARG A 341 20.43 -23.20 14.32
C ARG A 341 19.58 -22.07 14.90
N LEU A 342 19.05 -21.22 14.05
CA LEU A 342 18.03 -20.23 14.40
C LEU A 342 16.67 -20.82 14.04
N LEU A 343 15.77 -20.91 15.01
CA LEU A 343 14.37 -21.29 14.82
C LEU A 343 13.50 -20.03 14.99
N ALA A 344 13.00 -19.54 13.87
CA ALA A 344 12.16 -18.36 13.77
C ALA A 344 10.68 -18.75 13.79
N LEU A 345 9.92 -18.20 14.72
CA LEU A 345 8.52 -18.49 14.97
C LEU A 345 7.68 -17.22 14.87
N GLY A 346 6.52 -17.30 14.24
CA GLY A 346 5.64 -16.16 13.99
C GLY A 346 4.21 -16.40 14.41
N TYR A 347 3.63 -15.42 15.10
CA TYR A 347 2.23 -15.37 15.54
C TYR A 347 1.57 -14.09 14.99
N PRO A 348 1.23 -14.06 13.69
CA PRO A 348 0.78 -12.83 13.03
C PRO A 348 -0.46 -12.19 13.66
N ALA A 349 -1.36 -13.01 14.23
CA ALA A 349 -2.57 -12.50 14.87
C ALA A 349 -2.31 -11.74 16.18
N GLN A 350 -1.11 -11.87 16.74
CA GLN A 350 -0.69 -11.29 18.02
C GLN A 350 0.47 -10.30 17.86
N ASP A 351 0.98 -10.11 16.62
CA ASP A 351 2.22 -9.37 16.33
C ASP A 351 3.43 -9.84 17.17
N ILE A 352 3.50 -11.14 17.45
CA ILE A 352 4.62 -11.75 18.18
C ILE A 352 5.53 -12.50 17.21
N ASN A 353 6.83 -12.28 17.37
CA ASN A 353 7.89 -13.03 16.70
C ASN A 353 8.87 -13.55 17.75
N VAL A 354 9.26 -14.82 17.63
CA VAL A 354 10.25 -15.45 18.52
C VAL A 354 11.39 -16.00 17.68
N LEU A 355 12.62 -15.65 18.02
CA LEU A 355 13.82 -16.19 17.42
C LEU A 355 14.59 -16.98 18.47
N LEU A 356 14.64 -18.30 18.32
CA LEU A 356 15.38 -19.19 19.21
C LEU A 356 16.71 -19.55 18.56
N THR A 357 17.81 -19.37 19.30
CA THR A 357 19.07 -20.03 18.96
C THR A 357 19.06 -21.39 19.65
N ILE A 358 19.13 -22.47 18.87
CA ILE A 358 19.09 -23.83 19.39
C ILE A 358 20.36 -24.60 19.02
N ASP A 359 20.76 -25.54 19.87
CA ASP A 359 21.83 -26.49 19.55
C ASP A 359 21.34 -27.69 18.72
N ASP A 360 22.25 -28.60 18.39
CA ASP A 360 21.94 -29.82 17.64
C ASP A 360 21.01 -30.77 18.40
N SER A 361 21.04 -30.74 19.73
CA SER A 361 20.16 -31.54 20.59
C SER A 361 18.75 -30.96 20.68
N GLY A 362 18.56 -29.69 20.28
CA GLY A 362 17.31 -28.96 20.38
C GLY A 362 17.11 -28.29 21.74
N ARG A 363 18.19 -27.94 22.45
CA ARG A 363 18.13 -27.04 23.62
C ARG A 363 18.17 -25.59 23.16
N ILE A 364 17.46 -24.73 23.86
CA ILE A 364 17.44 -23.28 23.59
C ILE A 364 18.68 -22.69 24.25
N LEU A 365 19.54 -22.02 23.51
CA LEU A 365 20.72 -21.31 24.04
C LEU A 365 20.40 -19.84 24.31
N ALA A 366 19.61 -19.24 23.42
CA ALA A 366 19.16 -17.86 23.52
C ALA A 366 17.80 -17.70 22.85
N GLU A 367 17.05 -16.70 23.29
CA GLU A 367 15.76 -16.30 22.72
C GLU A 367 15.73 -14.79 22.52
N THR A 368 15.12 -14.37 21.43
CA THR A 368 14.66 -13.00 21.24
C THR A 368 13.18 -13.04 20.90
N LEU A 369 12.35 -12.57 21.83
CA LEU A 369 10.91 -12.43 21.64
C LEU A 369 10.61 -10.95 21.44
N THR A 370 9.92 -10.64 20.35
CA THR A 370 9.42 -9.29 20.06
C THR A 370 7.92 -9.34 19.98
N ASP A 371 7.26 -8.50 20.77
CA ASP A 371 5.82 -8.22 20.66
C ASP A 371 5.61 -6.72 20.34
N ALA A 372 4.34 -6.29 20.26
CA ALA A 372 3.99 -4.90 19.96
C ALA A 372 4.62 -3.87 20.93
N THR A 373 4.94 -4.28 22.16
CA THR A 373 5.23 -3.41 23.30
C THR A 373 6.55 -3.68 23.99
N HIS A 374 7.12 -4.88 23.85
CA HIS A 374 8.36 -5.28 24.49
C HIS A 374 9.30 -6.02 23.52
N LEU A 375 10.59 -5.85 23.79
CA LEU A 375 11.65 -6.72 23.33
C LEU A 375 12.17 -7.48 24.56
N THR A 376 12.12 -8.80 24.48
CA THR A 376 12.59 -9.71 25.52
C THR A 376 13.74 -10.54 24.95
N ILE A 377 14.91 -10.43 25.56
CA ILE A 377 16.10 -11.20 25.20
C ILE A 377 16.42 -12.11 26.37
N ARG A 378 16.58 -13.41 26.12
CA ARG A 378 16.86 -14.40 27.16
C ARG A 378 18.06 -15.24 26.81
N ALA A 379 18.86 -15.56 27.82
CA ALA A 379 19.89 -16.58 27.77
C ALA A 379 19.48 -17.74 28.68
N PHE A 380 19.74 -18.96 28.24
CA PHE A 380 19.35 -20.17 28.94
C PHE A 380 20.60 -20.93 29.37
N ASP A 381 20.62 -21.30 30.65
CA ASP A 381 21.61 -22.19 31.22
C ASP A 381 20.92 -23.44 31.77
N TYR A 382 21.50 -24.59 31.48
CA TYR A 382 20.99 -25.88 31.90
C TYR A 382 21.97 -26.44 32.91
N PRO A 383 21.52 -26.88 34.10
CA PRO A 383 22.41 -27.50 35.05
C PRO A 383 23.12 -28.68 34.39
N ASP A 384 24.45 -28.73 34.51
CA ASP A 384 25.27 -29.83 34.01
C ASP A 384 24.66 -31.15 34.52
N GLN A 385 24.10 -31.92 33.60
CA GLN A 385 23.79 -33.31 33.91
C GLN A 385 25.13 -34.01 33.97
N GLY A 386 25.66 -34.16 35.19
CA GLY A 386 26.93 -34.83 35.45
C GLY A 386 27.10 -36.07 34.56
N ALA A 387 28.26 -36.14 33.92
CA ALA A 387 28.70 -37.26 33.11
C ALA A 387 28.67 -38.60 33.86
#